data_AF-A0A448WZB1-F1
#
_entry.id   AF-A0A448WZB1-F1
#
_cell.length_a   1.000
_cell.length_b   1.000
_cell.length_c   1.000
_cell.angle_alpha   90.00
_cell.angle_beta   90.00
_cell.angle_gamma   90.00
#
_symmetry.space_group_name_H-M   'P 1'
#
loop_
_entity.id
_entity.type
_entity.pdbx_description
1 polymer ?
#
loop_
_entity_poly.entity_id
_entity_poly.type
_entity_poly.pdbx_seq_one_letter_code
_entity_poly.pdbx_strand_id
1 'polypeptide(L)' 'MGRLDGHLAVGDLVHLSLDTVRRAGLQRNHTGTHVLNYALRRVRTEADQKGSLVAPDRFRFDYSANVSWLCSKFLKIT' A
#
# COMPACT_ATOMS: atom_id res chain seq x y z
N MET A 1 5.16 -9.52 -9.37
CA MET A 1 5.10 -10.98 -9.45
C MET A 1 6.50 -11.55 -9.36
N GLY A 2 6.66 -12.75 -8.79
CA GLY A 2 7.95 -13.44 -8.76
C GLY A 2 8.38 -13.84 -10.17
N ARG A 3 9.70 -14.03 -10.37
CA ARG A 3 10.28 -14.49 -11.63
C ARG A 3 10.76 -15.93 -11.46
N LEU A 4 10.43 -16.78 -12.42
CA LEU A 4 10.99 -18.13 -12.53
C LEU A 4 12.05 -18.10 -13.62
N ASP A 5 13.29 -18.43 -13.27
CA ASP A 5 14.35 -18.70 -14.24
C ASP A 5 14.67 -20.20 -14.16
N GLY A 6 14.33 -20.96 -15.20
CA GLY A 6 14.53 -22.42 -15.25
C GLY A 6 13.25 -23.23 -15.54
N HIS A 7 13.35 -24.54 -15.43
CA HIS A 7 12.24 -25.48 -15.61
C HIS A 7 11.83 -26.03 -14.25
N LEU A 8 10.52 -26.08 -13.99
CA LEU A 8 9.95 -26.58 -12.74
C LEU A 8 9.02 -27.75 -13.07
N ALA A 9 9.18 -28.89 -12.39
CA ALA A 9 8.39 -30.09 -12.60
C ALA A 9 7.66 -30.52 -11.32
N VAL A 10 6.59 -31.29 -11.49
CA VAL A 10 5.86 -31.89 -10.38
C VAL A 10 6.77 -32.92 -9.70
N GLY A 11 6.95 -32.78 -8.39
CA GLY A 11 7.84 -33.63 -7.59
C GLY A 11 9.18 -32.99 -7.25
N ASP A 12 9.51 -31.82 -7.81
CA ASP A 12 10.73 -31.10 -7.47
C ASP A 12 10.71 -30.60 -6.02
N LEU A 13 11.83 -30.76 -5.34
CA LEU A 13 12.08 -30.10 -4.06
C LEU A 13 12.50 -28.66 -4.32
N VAL A 14 11.68 -27.73 -3.85
CA VAL A 14 11.93 -26.28 -4.01
C VAL A 14 12.29 -25.63 -2.69
N HIS A 15 13.15 -24.62 -2.76
CA HIS A 15 13.47 -23.78 -1.62
C HIS A 15 12.81 -22.40 -1.78
N LEU A 16 11.90 -22.07 -0.87
CA LEU A 16 11.24 -20.77 -0.85
C LEU A 16 12.07 -19.77 -0.05
N SER A 17 12.45 -18.67 -0.68
CA SER A 17 13.05 -17.52 0.00
C SER A 17 12.22 -16.27 -0.22
N LEU A 18 12.16 -15.42 0.79
CA LEU A 18 11.44 -14.16 0.76
C LEU A 18 12.38 -13.06 1.26
N ASP A 19 12.41 -11.93 0.56
CA ASP A 19 13.02 -10.72 1.08
C ASP A 19 12.16 -10.18 2.24
N THR A 20 12.60 -10.46 3.47
CA THR A 20 11.89 -10.12 4.70
C THR A 20 11.90 -8.62 4.99
N VAL A 21 12.96 -7.92 4.61
CA VAL A 21 13.08 -6.46 4.78
C VAL A 21 12.07 -5.74 3.89
N ARG A 22 12.03 -6.13 2.61
CA ARG A 22 11.03 -5.62 1.67
C ARG A 22 9.61 -5.94 2.13
N ARG A 23 9.38 -7.17 2.61
CA ARG A 23 8.07 -7.60 3.13
C ARG A 23 7.64 -6.75 4.34
N ALA A 24 8.54 -6.46 5.27
CA ALA A 24 8.24 -5.65 6.45
C ALA A 24 7.83 -4.21 6.07
N GLY A 25 8.50 -3.60 5.09
CA GLY A 25 8.09 -2.30 4.55
C GLY A 25 6.66 -2.31 3.98
N LEU A 26 6.36 -3.31 3.14
CA LEU A 26 5.02 -3.48 2.56
C LEU A 26 3.94 -3.71 3.62
N GLN A 27 4.22 -4.53 4.64
CA GLN A 27 3.27 -4.81 5.72
C GLN A 27 2.92 -3.54 6.52
N ARG A 28 3.93 -2.74 6.89
CA ARG A 28 3.71 -1.47 7.61
C ARG A 28 2.86 -0.50 6.81
N ASN A 29 3.17 -0.33 5.52
CA ASN A 29 2.45 0.59 4.64
C ASN A 29 1.03 0.09 4.30
N HIS A 30 0.82 -1.22 4.24
CA HIS A 30 -0.52 -1.81 4.15
C HIS A 30 -1.35 -1.51 5.40
N THR A 31 -0.81 -1.72 6.60
CA THR A 31 -1.50 -1.37 7.85
C THR A 31 -1.80 0.13 7.91
N GLY A 32 -0.85 0.98 7.49
CA GLY A 32 -1.03 2.43 7.41
C GLY A 32 -2.20 2.84 6.51
N THR A 33 -2.41 2.13 5.39
CA THR A 33 -3.58 2.35 4.50
C THR A 33 -4.89 2.21 5.28
N HIS A 34 -5.03 1.13 6.05
CA HIS A 34 -6.26 0.86 6.81
C HIS A 34 -6.46 1.86 7.95
N VAL A 35 -5.39 2.14 8.71
CA VAL A 35 -5.44 3.10 9.82
C VAL A 35 -5.82 4.49 9.32
N LEU A 36 -5.21 4.96 8.22
CA LEU A 36 -5.51 6.27 7.65
C LEU A 36 -6.93 6.34 7.10
N ASN A 37 -7.37 5.31 6.37
CA ASN A 37 -8.74 5.26 5.84
C ASN A 37 -9.77 5.31 6.98
N TYR A 38 -9.53 4.56 8.06
CA TYR A 38 -10.37 4.56 9.24
C TYR A 38 -10.41 5.93 9.93
N ALA A 39 -9.24 6.54 10.16
CA ALA A 39 -9.13 7.84 10.79
C ALA A 39 -9.81 8.94 9.95
N LEU A 40 -9.63 8.91 8.62
CA LEU A 40 -10.27 9.86 7.72
C LEU A 40 -11.79 9.76 7.77
N ARG A 41 -12.35 8.53 7.73
CA ARG A 41 -13.80 8.31 7.85
C ARG A 41 -14.39 8.76 9.19
N ARG A 42 -13.59 8.75 10.27
CA ARG A 42 -14.01 9.29 11.57
C ARG A 42 -14.06 10.81 11.61
N VAL A 43 -13.16 11.49 10.91
CA VAL A 43 -13.08 12.97 10.91
C VAL A 43 -13.95 13.58 9.82
N ARG A 44 -14.11 12.88 8.69
CA ARG A 44 -14.91 13.30 7.53
C ARG A 44 -15.63 12.10 6.94
N THR A 45 -16.96 12.11 7.05
CA THR A 45 -17.81 11.01 6.58
C THR A 45 -17.79 10.81 5.06
N GLU A 46 -17.49 11.86 4.30
CA GLU A 46 -17.42 11.89 2.84
C GLU A 46 -16.04 11.52 2.27
N ALA A 47 -15.06 11.25 3.12
CA ALA A 47 -13.73 10.81 2.69
C ALA A 47 -13.78 9.34 2.24
N ASP A 48 -13.80 9.14 0.92
CA ASP A 48 -13.78 7.81 0.31
C ASP A 48 -12.47 7.57 -0.45
N GLN A 49 -11.91 6.37 -0.28
CA GLN A 49 -10.63 6.00 -0.90
C GLN A 49 -10.78 5.89 -2.42
N LYS A 50 -9.89 6.52 -3.17
CA LYS A 50 -9.84 6.48 -4.65
C LYS A 50 -8.59 5.77 -5.19
N GLY A 51 -7.57 5.59 -4.36
CA GLY A 51 -6.35 4.90 -4.75
C GLY A 51 -5.39 4.71 -3.59
N SER A 52 -4.49 3.74 -3.70
CA SER A 52 -3.37 3.58 -2.77
C SER A 52 -2.16 3.00 -3.50
N LEU A 53 -0.97 3.51 -3.18
CA LEU A 53 0.30 2.88 -3.53
C LEU A 53 0.98 2.42 -2.26
N VAL A 54 1.27 1.12 -2.20
CA VAL A 54 2.05 0.49 -1.14
C VAL A 54 3.35 0.01 -1.74
N ALA A 55 4.41 0.78 -1.54
CA ALA A 55 5.78 0.40 -1.85
C ALA A 55 6.57 0.17 -0.56
N PRO A 56 7.72 -0.52 -0.58
CA PRO A 56 8.50 -0.79 0.64
C PRO A 56 9.05 0.49 1.30
N ASP A 57 9.32 1.51 0.49
CA ASP A 57 9.98 2.77 0.83
C ASP A 57 9.02 3.96 0.90
N ARG A 58 7.80 3.83 0.36
CA ARG A 58 6.84 4.93 0.28
C ARG A 58 5.39 4.45 0.27
N PHE A 59 4.53 5.35 0.72
CA PHE A 59 3.09 5.15 0.80
C PHE A 59 2.35 6.35 0.20
N ARG A 60 1.32 6.11 -0.60
CA ARG A 60 0.42 7.14 -1.15
C ARG A 60 -1.02 6.71 -0.92
N PHE A 61 -1.87 7.62 -0.45
CA PHE A 61 -3.29 7.40 -0.27
C PHE A 61 -4.07 8.52 -0.96
N ASP A 62 -4.88 8.16 -1.94
CA ASP A 62 -5.75 9.09 -2.66
C ASP A 62 -7.17 8.94 -2.12
N TYR A 63 -7.82 10.05 -1.76
CA TYR A 63 -9.20 10.06 -1.29
C TYR A 63 -9.98 11.24 -1.88
N SER A 64 -11.30 11.10 -1.99
CA SER A 64 -12.16 12.22 -2.38
C SER A 64 -12.43 13.10 -1.17
N ALA A 65 -12.24 14.41 -1.32
CA ALA A 65 -12.69 15.42 -0.37
C ALA A 65 -13.60 16.38 -1.11
N ASN A 66 -14.83 16.56 -0.64
CA ASN A 66 -15.77 17.51 -1.22
C ASN A 66 -15.42 18.91 -0.69
N VAL A 67 -14.41 19.54 -1.27
CA VAL A 67 -13.91 20.82 -0.81
C VAL A 67 -13.90 21.79 -1.98
N SER A 68 -14.86 22.72 -2.00
CA SER A 68 -14.86 23.90 -2.88
C SER A 68 -13.85 24.97 -2.44
N TRP A 69 -12.78 24.58 -1.75
CA TRP A 69 -11.79 25.50 -1.18
C TRP A 69 -10.38 25.06 -1.53
N LEU A 70 -9.79 25.85 -2.42
CA LEU A 70 -8.36 26.03 -2.71
C LEU A 70 -7.48 24.76 -2.68
N CYS A 71 -7.16 24.34 -3.90
CA CYS A 71 -5.77 24.14 -4.35
C CYS A 71 -4.86 23.28 -3.46
N SER A 72 -4.70 22.01 -3.88
CA SER A 72 -3.48 21.21 -3.73
C SER A 72 -2.81 21.18 -2.34
N LYS A 73 -3.26 20.26 -1.48
CA LYS A 73 -2.39 19.71 -0.44
C LYS A 73 -2.22 18.21 -0.64
N PHE A 74 -1.07 17.84 -1.19
CA PHE A 74 -0.56 16.47 -1.13
C PHE A 74 -0.05 16.19 0.29
N LEU A 75 -0.66 15.25 0.99
CA LEU A 75 -0.08 14.72 2.22
C LEU A 75 1.01 13.71 1.82
N LYS A 76 2.26 14.16 1.74
CA LYS A 76 3.42 13.26 1.69
C LYS A 76 3.75 12.82 3.10
N ILE A 77 3.33 11.61 3.46
CA ILE A 77 3.87 10.90 4.62
C ILE A 77 5.14 10.21 4.10
N THR A 78 6.30 10.80 4.39
CA THR A 78 7.62 10.18 4.16
C THR A 78 8.08 9.55 5.46
#